data_AF-A0A1F8EIE7-F1
#
_entry.id   AF-A0A1F8EIE7-F1
#
_cell.length_a   1.000
_cell.length_b   1.000
_cell.length_c   1.000
_cell.angle_alpha   90.00
_cell.angle_beta   90.00
_cell.angle_gamma   90.00
#
_symmetry.space_group_name_H-M   'P 1'
#
loop_
_entity.id
_entity.type
_entity.pdbx_description
1 polymer ?
#
loop_
_entity_poly.entity_id
_entity_poly.type
_entity_poly.pdbx_seq_one_letter_code
_entity_poly.pdbx_strand_id
1 'polypeptide(L)'
;MSIEGMVMQFSTPCVFGLNSWAENFVAHAKKELTGEHVRLYEASRPLYRYTLPNGRVYTEKIQSQRQSKNQFLALENEHGIWLIDSLWSRSEISEVCSFL
;
A
#
# COMPACT_ATOMS: atom_id res chain seq x y z
N MET A 1 39.65 12.88 -15.83
CA MET A 1 38.30 12.64 -16.38
C MET A 1 37.58 11.80 -15.35
N SER A 2 36.80 12.44 -14.48
CA SER A 2 36.05 11.75 -13.44
C SER A 2 34.79 11.19 -14.09
N ILE A 3 34.65 9.87 -14.07
CA ILE A 3 33.43 9.18 -14.46
C ILE A 3 32.47 9.44 -13.30
N GLU A 4 31.65 10.48 -13.43
CA GLU A 4 30.55 10.73 -12.50
C GLU A 4 29.75 9.43 -12.42
N GLY A 5 29.76 8.82 -11.24
CA GLY A 5 28.96 7.66 -10.93
C GLY A 5 27.51 8.07 -11.14
N MET A 6 26.96 7.75 -12.30
CA MET A 6 25.56 7.85 -12.61
C MET A 6 24.87 6.92 -11.61
N VAL A 7 24.44 7.48 -10.47
CA VAL A 7 23.58 6.81 -9.52
C VAL A 7 22.34 6.48 -10.33
N MET A 8 22.25 5.24 -10.81
CA MET A 8 21.00 4.70 -11.28
C MET A 8 20.11 4.70 -10.05
N GLN A 9 19.37 5.79 -9.86
CA GLN A 9 18.25 5.85 -8.95
C GLN A 9 17.30 4.77 -9.48
N PHE A 10 17.43 3.56 -8.94
CA PHE A 10 16.49 2.49 -9.19
C PHE A 10 15.16 3.09 -8.75
N SER A 11 14.38 3.56 -9.73
CA SER A 11 13.02 4.04 -9.59
C SER A 11 12.15 2.86 -9.22
N THR A 12 12.46 2.27 -8.07
CA THR A 12 11.77 1.15 -7.47
C THR A 12 10.40 1.70 -7.12
N PRO A 13 9.31 1.07 -7.58
CA PRO A 13 7.97 1.54 -7.24
C PRO A 13 7.86 1.69 -5.72
N CYS A 14 7.55 2.91 -5.27
CA CYS A 14 7.25 3.13 -3.85
C CYS A 14 5.91 2.46 -3.60
N VAL A 15 5.87 1.49 -2.71
CA VAL A 15 4.60 1.02 -2.15
C VAL A 15 4.30 1.89 -0.93
N PHE A 16 3.15 2.56 -0.94
CA PHE A 16 2.69 3.38 0.18
C PHE A 16 1.79 2.59 1.13
N GLY A 17 1.58 3.17 2.32
CA GLY A 17 0.73 2.65 3.39
C GLY A 17 -0.74 2.43 3.00
N LEU A 18 -1.54 1.95 3.96
CA LEU A 18 -2.99 2.17 3.87
C LEU A 18 -3.24 3.67 4.07
N ASN A 19 -4.28 4.23 3.46
CA ASN A 19 -4.71 5.59 3.77
C ASN A 19 -5.46 5.62 5.11
N SER A 20 -5.67 6.82 5.68
CA SER A 20 -6.32 6.97 6.99
C SER A 20 -7.72 6.38 7.04
N TRP A 21 -8.45 6.39 5.93
CA TRP A 21 -9.78 5.80 5.87
C TRP A 21 -9.71 4.27 6.02
N ALA A 22 -8.83 3.60 5.27
CA ALA A 22 -8.65 2.16 5.34
C ALA A 22 -8.12 1.71 6.71
N GLU A 23 -7.23 2.50 7.33
CA GLU A 23 -6.77 2.26 8.70
C GLU A 23 -7.93 2.34 9.70
N ASN A 24 -8.77 3.36 9.61
CA ASN A 24 -9.95 3.50 10.48
C ASN A 24 -10.96 2.38 10.26
N PHE A 25 -11.15 1.92 9.02
CA PHE A 25 -12.05 0.83 8.69
C PHE A 25 -11.67 -0.49 9.39
N VAL A 26 -10.36 -0.79 9.49
CA VAL A 26 -9.85 -2.01 10.12
C VAL A 26 -9.42 -1.82 11.58
N ALA A 27 -9.60 -0.63 12.16
CA ALA A 27 -9.12 -0.30 13.51
C ALA A 27 -9.65 -1.24 14.60
N HIS A 28 -10.87 -1.76 14.42
CA HIS A 28 -11.53 -2.69 15.35
C HIS A 28 -11.50 -4.15 14.88
N ALA A 29 -10.75 -4.45 13.82
CA ALA A 29 -10.63 -5.79 13.29
C ALA A 29 -9.64 -6.63 14.09
N LYS A 30 -9.86 -7.95 14.13
CA LYS A 30 -8.79 -8.88 14.52
C LYS A 30 -7.73 -8.87 13.42
N LYS A 31 -6.49 -8.53 13.78
CA LYS A 31 -5.34 -8.44 12.87
C LYS A 31 -4.46 -9.69 12.98
N GLU A 32 -4.18 -10.31 11.84
CA GLU A 32 -3.39 -11.54 11.74
C GLU A 32 -2.32 -11.39 10.65
N LEU A 33 -1.14 -11.97 10.87
CA LEU A 33 -0.08 -12.00 9.86
C LEU A 33 -0.45 -12.96 8.73
N THR A 34 -0.22 -12.57 7.48
CA THR A 34 -0.40 -13.48 6.33
C THR A 34 0.85 -14.32 6.06
N GLY A 35 2.00 -13.90 6.57
CA GLY A 35 3.32 -14.46 6.22
C GLY A 35 3.93 -13.84 4.96
N GLU A 36 3.15 -13.07 4.20
CA GLU A 36 3.62 -12.31 3.03
C GLU A 36 4.26 -10.98 3.47
N HIS A 37 5.19 -10.48 2.66
CA HIS A 37 5.86 -9.21 2.90
C HIS A 37 5.86 -8.36 1.64
N VAL A 38 5.82 -7.05 1.83
CA VAL A 38 5.97 -6.07 0.76
C VAL A 38 7.13 -5.13 1.06
N ARG A 39 7.85 -4.77 -0.01
CA ARG A 39 8.83 -3.69 0.03
C ARG A 39 8.12 -2.36 -0.18
N LEU A 40 7.95 -1.58 0.88
CA LEU A 40 7.71 -0.14 0.80
C LEU A 40 9.02 0.57 0.43
N TYR A 41 8.95 1.85 0.03
CA TYR A 41 10.07 2.66 -0.46
C TYR A 41 11.44 2.32 0.17
N GLU A 42 11.51 2.25 1.50
CA GLU A 42 12.73 1.94 2.26
C GLU A 42 12.61 0.81 3.27
N ALA A 43 11.44 0.15 3.38
CA ALA A 43 11.18 -0.83 4.43
C ALA A 43 10.42 -2.05 3.91
N SER A 44 10.84 -3.24 4.34
CA SER A 44 10.02 -4.45 4.22
C SER A 44 9.01 -4.46 5.36
N ARG A 45 7.72 -4.63 5.06
CA ARG A 45 6.68 -4.84 6.08
C ARG A 45 5.87 -6.11 5.82
N PRO A 46 5.44 -6.83 6.86
CA PRO A 46 4.49 -7.92 6.70
C PRO A 46 3.14 -7.37 6.24
N LEU A 47 2.43 -8.20 5.48
CA LEU A 47 1.04 -7.98 5.12
C LEU A 47 0.12 -8.62 6.17
N TYR A 48 -1.07 -8.05 6.30
CA TYR A 48 -2.03 -8.47 7.31
C TYR A 48 -3.37 -8.89 6.72
N ARG A 49 -4.02 -9.81 7.43
CA ARG A 49 -5.42 -10.18 7.29
C ARG A 49 -6.19 -9.58 8.45
N TYR A 50 -7.33 -8.99 8.14
CA TYR A 50 -8.24 -8.34 9.07
C TYR A 50 -9.58 -9.06 9.06
N THR A 51 -10.04 -9.52 10.23
CA THR A 51 -11.39 -10.06 10.42
C THR A 51 -12.22 -9.06 11.20
N LEU A 52 -13.24 -8.50 10.56
CA LEU A 52 -14.15 -7.54 11.19
C LEU A 52 -15.08 -8.22 12.21
N PRO A 53 -15.69 -7.46 13.15
CA PRO A 53 -16.65 -8.01 14.11
C PRO A 53 -17.87 -8.71 13.48
N ASN A 54 -18.23 -8.32 12.25
CA ASN A 54 -19.31 -8.95 11.48
C ASN A 54 -18.87 -10.23 10.72
N GLY A 55 -17.65 -10.71 10.95
CA GLY A 55 -17.09 -11.90 10.32
C GLY A 55 -16.47 -11.68 8.94
N ARG A 56 -16.63 -10.51 8.33
CA ARG A 56 -16.04 -10.22 7.01
C ARG A 56 -14.52 -10.16 7.09
N VAL A 57 -13.87 -10.72 6.07
CA VAL A 57 -12.42 -10.81 5.99
C VAL A 57 -11.87 -9.91 4.89
N TYR A 58 -10.80 -9.18 5.22
CA TYR A 58 -10.04 -8.33 4.31
C TYR A 58 -8.56 -8.63 4.42
N THR A 59 -7.85 -8.58 3.30
CA THR A 59 -6.40 -8.81 3.27
C THR A 59 -5.72 -7.61 2.62
N GLU A 60 -4.59 -7.19 3.20
CA GLU A 60 -3.73 -6.19 2.57
C GLU A 60 -3.10 -6.75 1.29
N LYS A 61 -3.22 -6.02 0.20
CA LYS A 61 -2.56 -6.34 -1.06
C LYS A 61 -2.02 -5.10 -1.74
N ILE A 62 -1.02 -5.31 -2.59
CA ILE A 62 -0.45 -4.25 -3.42
C ILE A 62 -1.38 -4.03 -4.61
N GLN A 63 -1.83 -2.79 -4.77
CA GLN A 63 -2.58 -2.37 -5.92
C GLN A 63 -1.75 -1.42 -6.78
N SER A 64 -1.61 -1.79 -8.05
CA SER A 64 -1.03 -0.90 -9.07
C SER A 64 -2.11 0.07 -9.57
N GLN A 65 -1.77 1.36 -9.63
CA GLN A 65 -2.61 2.38 -10.22
C GLN A 65 -2.31 2.46 -11.72
N ARG A 66 -3.32 2.35 -12.60
CA ARG A 66 -3.10 2.45 -14.07
C ARG A 66 -2.45 3.78 -14.50
N GLN A 67 -2.64 4.84 -13.70
CA GLN A 67 -2.18 6.20 -14.02
C GLN A 67 -0.93 6.63 -13.23
N SER A 68 -0.36 5.77 -12.39
CA SER A 68 0.84 6.09 -11.61
C SER A 68 1.82 4.93 -11.62
N LYS A 69 3.12 5.22 -11.69
CA LYS A 69 4.16 4.21 -11.46
C LYS A 69 4.22 3.76 -9.99
N ASN A 70 3.52 4.46 -9.09
CA ASN A 70 3.50 4.17 -7.67
C ASN A 70 2.49 3.09 -7.34
N GLN A 71 2.81 2.33 -6.30
CA GLN A 71 2.01 1.23 -5.78
C GLN A 71 1.47 1.60 -4.40
N PHE A 72 0.33 1.03 -4.01
CA PHE A 72 -0.31 1.36 -2.74
C PHE A 72 -0.80 0.08 -2.09
N LEU A 73 -0.79 0.02 -0.76
CA LEU A 73 -1.55 -1.02 -0.10
C LEU A 73 -3.04 -0.67 -0.10
N ALA A 74 -3.85 -1.69 -0.37
CA ALA A 74 -5.29 -1.64 -0.35
C ALA A 74 -5.84 -2.90 0.33
N LEU A 75 -7.14 -2.87 0.62
CA LEU A 75 -7.85 -3.99 1.25
C LEU A 75 -8.70 -4.70 0.19
N GLU A 76 -8.47 -6.00 0.03
CA GLU A 76 -9.28 -6.87 -0.82
C GLU A 76 -10.08 -7.84 0.06
N ASN A 77 -11.36 -8.02 -0.23
CA ASN A 77 -12.19 -9.00 0.48
C ASN A 77 -11.98 -10.43 -0.04
N GLU A 78 -12.63 -11.39 0.62
CA GLU A 78 -12.60 -12.81 0.24
C GLU A 78 -13.11 -13.15 -1.17
N HIS A 79 -13.84 -12.23 -1.82
CA HIS A 79 -14.36 -12.38 -3.17
C HIS A 79 -13.50 -11.69 -4.24
N GLY A 80 -12.32 -11.16 -3.88
CA GLY A 80 -11.47 -10.41 -4.80
C GLY A 80 -11.97 -8.99 -5.09
N ILE A 81 -12.90 -8.48 -4.27
CA ILE A 81 -13.42 -7.12 -4.39
C ILE A 81 -12.59 -6.22 -3.48
N TRP A 82 -11.92 -5.25 -4.11
CA TRP A 82 -11.27 -4.15 -3.42
C TRP A 82 -12.32 -3.32 -2.69
N LEU A 83 -12.11 -3.09 -1.40
CA LEU A 83 -13.01 -2.24 -0.65
C LEU A 83 -12.87 -0.82 -1.20
N ILE A 84 -13.94 -0.38 -1.88
CA ILE A 84 -14.23 0.94 -2.48
C ILE A 84 -13.01 1.86 -2.64
N ASP A 85 -12.59 2.09 -3.89
CA ASP A 85 -11.67 3.17 -4.25
C ASP A 85 -10.38 3.24 -3.44
N SER A 86 -9.43 2.39 -3.80
CA SER A 86 -7.99 2.60 -3.54
C SER A 86 -7.40 3.89 -4.15
N LEU A 87 -8.25 4.86 -4.49
CA LEU A 87 -7.90 6.19 -4.92
C LEU A 87 -7.56 6.96 -3.65
N TRP A 88 -6.31 6.79 -3.22
CA TRP A 88 -5.57 7.98 -2.84
C TRP A 88 -5.95 9.10 -3.81
N SER A 89 -6.59 10.15 -3.32
CA SER A 89 -6.96 11.29 -4.16
C SER A 89 -5.68 11.85 -4.78
N ARG A 90 -5.77 12.51 -5.95
CA ARG A 90 -4.58 13.12 -6.57
C ARG A 90 -3.86 14.06 -5.61
N SER A 91 -4.59 14.74 -4.73
CA SER A 91 -4.05 15.55 -3.64
C SER A 91 -3.24 14.71 -2.64
N GLU A 92 -3.77 13.60 -2.13
CA GLU A 92 -3.06 12.73 -1.18
C GLU A 92 -1.81 12.09 -1.81
N ILE A 93 -1.89 11.69 -3.09
CA ILE A 93 -0.73 11.19 -3.83
C ILE A 93 0.33 12.29 -3.96
N SER A 94 -0.07 13.50 -4.39
CA SER A 94 0.86 14.61 -4.58
C SER A 94 1.52 15.03 -3.27
N GLU A 95 0.75 15.10 -2.18
CA GLU A 95 1.24 15.41 -0.84
C GLU A 95 2.28 14.37 -0.43
N VAL A 96 1.93 13.09 -0.41
CA VAL A 96 2.85 12.02 0.03
C VAL A 96 4.06 11.86 -0.88
N CYS A 97 3.92 12.07 -2.19
CA CYS A 97 5.06 12.01 -3.11
C CYS A 97 5.95 13.26 -3.08
N SER A 98 5.45 14.42 -2.63
CA SER A 98 6.23 15.67 -2.55
C SER A 98 7.20 15.73 -1.36
N PHE A 99 7.10 14.80 -0.41
CA PHE A 99 7.99 14.66 0.73
C PHE A 99 9.24 13.80 0.46
N LEU A 100 9.44 13.36 -0.78
CA LEU A 100 10.63 12.63 -1.28
C LEU A 100 11.45 13.51 -2.21
#